data_AF-A0A4S3KTT0-F1
#
_entry.id   AF-A0A4S3KTT0-F1
#
_cell.length_a   1.000
_cell.length_b   1.000
_cell.length_c   1.000
_cell.angle_alpha   90.00
_cell.angle_beta   90.00
_cell.angle_gamma   90.00
#
_symmetry.space_group_name_H-M   'P 1'
#
loop_
_entity.id
_entity.type
_entity.pdbx_description
1 polymer ?
#
loop_
_entity_poly.entity_id
_entity_poly.type
_entity_poly.pdbx_seq_one_letter_code
_entity_poly.pdbx_strand_id
1 'polypeptide(L)'
;MNKHQFLSMTAASLIAAGALAAAPASHAASMEKCFGVATAHHNDCAGISGLHSCKGSSPNNYNPGDFRVVPTGTCEKLGGLDMAQAKTILKNPAEVKAFEARMEAKAKG
;
A
#
# COMPACT_ATOMS: atom_id res chain seq x y z
N MET A 1 -59.14 -40.08 6.02
CA MET A 1 -57.70 -40.41 6.10
C MET A 1 -57.19 -40.34 4.66
N ASN A 2 -56.37 -39.41 4.16
CA ASN A 2 -55.22 -38.64 4.68
C ASN A 2 -55.08 -37.39 3.77
N LYS A 3 -54.97 -36.13 4.22
CA LYS A 3 -53.83 -35.47 4.89
C LYS A 3 -52.46 -35.71 4.23
N HIS A 4 -52.27 -35.20 3.01
CA HIS A 4 -50.93 -34.86 2.53
C HIS A 4 -50.95 -33.44 1.97
N GLN A 5 -50.68 -32.52 2.88
CA GLN A 5 -50.36 -31.13 2.63
C GLN A 5 -49.08 -31.08 1.79
N PHE A 6 -49.19 -30.75 0.51
CA PHE A 6 -48.05 -30.30 -0.26
C PHE A 6 -47.98 -28.79 -0.18
N LEU A 7 -47.02 -28.32 0.61
CA LEU A 7 -46.64 -26.94 0.83
C LEU A 7 -46.48 -26.20 -0.52
N SER A 8 -47.23 -25.12 -0.69
CA SER A 8 -46.99 -24.09 -1.71
C SER A 8 -45.63 -23.43 -1.46
N MET A 9 -44.66 -23.65 -2.34
CA MET A 9 -43.47 -22.80 -2.42
C MET A 9 -43.86 -21.52 -3.18
N THR A 10 -44.15 -20.45 -2.44
CA THR A 10 -44.26 -19.09 -2.99
C THR A 10 -42.87 -18.62 -3.40
N ALA A 11 -42.62 -18.52 -4.70
CA ALA A 11 -41.44 -17.86 -5.24
C ALA A 11 -41.56 -16.34 -5.01
N ALA A 12 -40.92 -15.83 -3.97
CA ALA A 12 -40.78 -14.40 -3.73
C ALA A 12 -39.67 -13.85 -4.65
N SER A 13 -40.04 -13.56 -5.90
CA SER A 13 -39.15 -12.93 -6.88
C SER A 13 -38.96 -11.44 -6.55
N LEU A 14 -37.69 -11.08 -6.49
CA LEU A 14 -37.07 -9.80 -6.16
C LEU A 14 -37.55 -8.66 -7.06
N ILE A 15 -37.50 -7.41 -6.56
CA ILE A 15 -36.69 -6.28 -7.08
C ILE A 15 -36.95 -5.10 -6.13
N ALA A 16 -36.03 -4.87 -5.19
CA ALA A 16 -35.89 -3.56 -4.57
C ALA A 16 -34.99 -2.76 -5.49
N ALA A 17 -35.57 -1.83 -6.27
CA ALA A 17 -34.81 -0.81 -6.98
C ALA A 17 -34.27 0.19 -5.95
N GLY A 18 -33.26 -0.25 -5.19
CA GLY A 18 -32.52 0.58 -4.25
C GLY A 18 -31.69 1.57 -5.03
N ALA A 19 -31.94 2.85 -4.76
CA ALA A 19 -31.27 4.01 -5.32
C ALA A 19 -29.80 3.75 -5.64
N LEU A 20 -29.39 4.12 -6.86
CA LEU A 20 -28.00 4.45 -7.14
C LEU A 20 -27.64 5.63 -6.23
N ALA A 21 -27.19 5.32 -5.02
CA ALA A 21 -26.53 6.28 -4.16
C ALA A 21 -25.39 6.86 -5.00
N ALA A 22 -25.40 8.18 -5.18
CA ALA A 22 -24.29 8.90 -5.76
C ALA A 22 -23.03 8.45 -5.04
N ALA A 23 -22.22 7.63 -5.70
CA ALA A 23 -20.89 7.32 -5.20
C ALA A 23 -20.19 8.67 -5.04
N PRO A 24 -19.65 9.01 -3.85
CA PRO A 24 -18.88 10.22 -3.73
C PRO A 24 -17.79 10.17 -4.80
N ALA A 25 -17.69 11.22 -5.61
CA ALA A 25 -16.62 11.36 -6.57
C ALA A 25 -15.32 11.10 -5.81
N SER A 26 -14.66 9.98 -6.10
CA SER A 26 -13.38 9.64 -5.52
C SER A 26 -12.44 10.77 -5.93
N HIS A 27 -12.13 11.69 -5.00
CA HIS A 27 -10.99 12.57 -5.16
C HIS A 27 -9.82 11.65 -5.48
N ALA A 28 -9.27 11.75 -6.69
CA ALA A 28 -8.06 11.05 -7.04
C ALA A 28 -7.00 11.56 -6.07
N ALA A 29 -6.73 10.79 -5.01
CA ALA A 29 -5.71 11.12 -4.05
C ALA A 29 -4.41 11.28 -4.86
N SER A 30 -3.79 12.45 -4.77
CA SER A 30 -2.44 12.60 -5.30
C SER A 30 -1.56 11.56 -4.61
N MET A 31 -0.73 10.88 -5.38
CA MET A 31 0.16 9.83 -4.88
C MET A 31 1.60 10.33 -4.90
N GLU A 32 2.42 9.88 -3.96
CA GLU A 32 3.84 10.19 -3.87
C GLU A 32 4.68 8.91 -3.78
N LYS A 33 5.90 8.96 -4.30
CA LYS A 33 6.90 7.92 -4.05
C LYS A 33 7.50 8.14 -2.68
N CYS A 34 7.32 7.19 -1.79
CA CYS A 34 7.89 7.22 -0.46
C CYS A 34 9.04 6.24 -0.34
N PHE A 35 10.25 6.76 -0.21
CA PHE A 35 11.46 5.96 -0.17
C PHE A 35 11.77 5.48 1.25
N GLY A 36 12.37 4.29 1.36
CA GLY A 36 12.80 3.73 2.65
C GLY A 36 11.68 3.19 3.53
N VAL A 37 10.46 3.05 3.01
CA VAL A 37 9.31 2.47 3.76
C VAL A 37 8.90 1.07 3.29
N ALA A 38 9.50 0.59 2.19
CA ALA A 38 9.25 -0.74 1.69
C ALA A 38 9.86 -1.77 2.64
N THR A 39 9.07 -2.76 3.08
CA THR A 39 9.61 -3.98 3.69
C THR A 39 10.12 -4.92 2.61
N ALA A 40 10.89 -5.93 3.00
CA ALA A 40 11.40 -6.96 2.11
C ALA A 40 10.29 -7.51 1.21
N HIS A 41 10.57 -7.60 -0.08
CA HIS A 41 9.67 -8.07 -1.14
C HIS A 41 8.39 -7.25 -1.34
N HIS A 42 8.33 -6.04 -0.81
CA HIS A 42 7.16 -5.16 -0.89
C HIS A 42 7.47 -3.77 -1.45
N ASN A 43 8.58 -3.61 -2.19
CA ASN A 43 8.91 -2.40 -2.96
C ASN A 43 8.10 -2.31 -4.26
N ASP A 44 7.87 -1.09 -4.75
CA ASP A 44 7.35 -0.84 -6.08
C ASP A 44 8.47 -0.80 -7.14
N CYS A 45 8.09 -0.80 -8.42
CA CYS A 45 9.01 -0.85 -9.56
C CYS A 45 9.94 0.38 -9.64
N ALA A 46 11.10 0.23 -10.28
CA ALA A 46 12.07 1.29 -10.59
C ALA A 46 12.71 1.98 -9.37
N GLY A 47 13.40 1.21 -8.51
CA GLY A 47 14.21 1.73 -7.41
C GLY A 47 15.36 2.64 -7.88
N ILE A 48 15.89 3.49 -6.99
CA ILE A 48 16.90 4.52 -7.32
C ILE A 48 18.19 3.91 -7.87
N SER A 49 18.60 2.75 -7.33
CA SER A 49 19.85 2.09 -7.69
C SER A 49 19.83 1.47 -9.09
N GLY A 50 18.64 1.26 -9.68
CA GLY A 50 18.46 0.53 -10.93
C GLY A 50 18.79 -0.98 -10.84
N LEU A 51 19.18 -1.49 -9.67
CA LEU A 51 19.56 -2.90 -9.46
C LEU A 51 18.36 -3.86 -9.59
N HIS A 52 17.15 -3.35 -9.41
CA HIS A 52 15.91 -4.03 -9.72
C HIS A 52 14.88 -3.03 -10.25
N SER A 53 14.20 -3.43 -11.32
CA SER A 53 13.11 -2.65 -11.90
C SER A 53 11.74 -3.21 -11.54
N CYS A 54 11.66 -4.44 -11.04
CA CYS A 54 10.41 -5.14 -10.75
C CYS A 54 9.95 -4.96 -9.30
N LYS A 55 8.63 -4.93 -9.12
CA LYS A 55 7.95 -4.88 -7.82
C LYS A 55 8.31 -6.12 -7.01
N GLY A 56 8.58 -5.92 -5.72
CA GLY A 56 8.84 -6.99 -4.75
C GLY A 56 10.17 -7.74 -4.93
N SER A 57 11.07 -7.22 -5.76
CA SER A 57 12.38 -7.83 -5.99
C SER A 57 13.42 -7.50 -4.93
N SER A 58 13.23 -6.44 -4.14
CA SER A 58 14.19 -6.08 -3.10
C SER A 58 14.06 -7.02 -1.89
N PRO A 59 15.12 -7.73 -1.47
CA PRO A 59 15.09 -8.56 -0.27
C PRO A 59 15.26 -7.75 1.02
N ASN A 60 15.55 -6.45 0.92
CA ASN A 60 15.94 -5.63 2.06
C ASN A 60 14.74 -4.89 2.65
N ASN A 61 14.73 -4.74 3.97
CA ASN A 61 13.77 -3.86 4.64
C ASN A 61 14.27 -2.42 4.62
N TYR A 62 13.36 -1.48 4.40
CA TYR A 62 13.54 -0.04 4.57
C TYR A 62 14.70 0.57 3.78
N ASN A 63 15.12 -0.07 2.69
CA ASN A 63 16.22 0.43 1.88
C ASN A 63 15.86 1.82 1.30
N PRO A 64 16.68 2.86 1.46
CA PRO A 64 16.40 4.20 0.93
C PRO A 64 16.30 4.26 -0.60
N GLY A 65 16.85 3.27 -1.33
CA GLY A 65 16.71 3.15 -2.77
C GLY A 65 15.37 2.59 -3.22
N ASP A 66 14.63 1.98 -2.31
CA ASP A 66 13.32 1.38 -2.55
C ASP A 66 12.21 2.30 -2.12
N PHE A 67 11.10 2.28 -2.86
CA PHE A 67 9.93 3.06 -2.50
C PHE A 67 8.65 2.25 -2.55
N ARG A 68 7.62 2.83 -1.93
CA ARG A 68 6.23 2.49 -2.18
C ARG A 68 5.47 3.74 -2.62
N VAL A 69 4.48 3.56 -3.48
CA VAL A 69 3.55 4.62 -3.85
C VAL A 69 2.49 4.72 -2.74
N VAL A 70 2.40 5.89 -2.12
CA VAL A 70 1.49 6.16 -1.00
C VAL A 70 0.68 7.44 -1.29
N PRO A 71 -0.47 7.67 -0.64
CA PRO A 71 -1.16 8.95 -0.75
C PRO A 71 -0.25 10.10 -0.28
N THR A 72 -0.31 11.24 -0.95
CA THR A 72 0.49 12.44 -0.61
C THR A 72 0.37 12.81 0.86
N GLY A 73 1.50 13.17 1.49
CA GLY A 73 1.58 13.51 2.91
C GLY A 73 1.55 12.29 3.85
N THR A 74 1.57 11.07 3.31
CA THR A 74 1.70 9.85 4.11
C THR A 74 3.16 9.50 4.35
N CYS A 75 4.06 9.84 3.41
CA CYS A 75 5.45 9.44 3.49
C CYS A 75 6.15 9.97 4.74
N GLU A 76 5.94 11.25 5.05
CA GLU A 76 6.49 11.89 6.25
C GLU A 76 5.98 11.21 7.53
N LYS A 77 4.68 10.86 7.59
CA LYS A 77 4.07 10.16 8.74
C LYS A 77 4.68 8.77 8.94
N LEU A 78 4.98 8.08 7.84
CA LEU A 78 5.70 6.81 7.88
C LEU A 78 7.16 7.00 8.30
N GLY A 79 7.72 8.20 8.16
CA GLY A 79 9.14 8.50 8.42
C GLY A 79 10.03 8.22 7.21
N GLY A 80 9.43 8.03 6.03
CA GLY A 80 10.14 7.82 4.78
C GLY A 80 10.78 9.09 4.24
N LEU A 81 11.32 8.96 3.03
CA LEU A 81 12.09 10.00 2.36
C LEU A 81 11.44 10.37 1.03
N ASP A 82 11.59 11.64 0.64
CA ASP A 82 11.43 12.02 -0.75
C ASP A 82 12.64 11.55 -1.59
N MET A 83 12.53 11.68 -2.92
CA MET A 83 13.57 11.22 -3.84
C MET A 83 14.92 11.96 -3.65
N ALA A 84 14.91 13.23 -3.29
CA ALA A 84 16.13 14.02 -3.13
C ALA A 84 16.87 13.65 -1.85
N GLN A 85 16.13 13.48 -0.75
CA GLN A 85 16.63 12.98 0.53
C GLN A 85 17.19 11.57 0.38
N ALA A 86 16.45 10.68 -0.28
CA ALA A 86 16.87 9.31 -0.55
C ALA A 86 18.19 9.25 -1.33
N LYS A 87 18.30 10.03 -2.42
CA LYS A 87 19.55 10.14 -3.19
C LYS A 87 20.72 10.69 -2.39
N THR A 88 20.45 11.55 -1.40
CA THR A 88 21.50 12.11 -0.55
C THR A 88 22.01 11.06 0.43
N ILE A 89 21.10 10.40 1.15
CA ILE A 89 21.44 9.34 2.11
C ILE A 89 22.18 8.18 1.41
N LEU A 90 21.76 7.79 0.21
CA LEU A 90 22.39 6.70 -0.55
C LEU A 90 23.87 6.94 -0.89
N LYS A 91 24.36 8.18 -0.79
CA LYS A 91 25.80 8.48 -1.01
C LYS A 91 26.67 8.12 0.20
N ASN A 92 26.07 7.91 1.37
CA ASN A 92 26.78 7.63 2.61
C ASN A 92 26.26 6.33 3.27
N PRO A 93 27.03 5.23 3.25
CA PRO A 93 26.61 3.95 3.83
C PRO A 93 26.27 4.02 5.33
N ALA A 94 26.92 4.90 6.09
CA ALA A 94 26.62 5.08 7.51
C ALA A 94 25.22 5.70 7.72
N GLU A 95 24.84 6.65 6.87
CA GLU A 95 23.50 7.25 6.91
C GLU A 95 22.43 6.28 6.45
N VAL A 96 22.71 5.44 5.44
CA VAL A 96 21.81 4.35 5.01
C VAL A 96 21.52 3.43 6.19
N LYS A 97 22.56 2.92 6.85
CA LYS A 97 22.42 2.01 7.99
C LYS A 97 21.68 2.67 9.17
N ALA A 98 21.97 3.94 9.44
CA ALA A 98 21.29 4.68 10.50
C ALA A 98 19.79 4.87 10.19
N PHE A 99 19.46 5.17 8.93
CA PHE A 99 18.07 5.27 8.48
C PHE A 99 17.33 3.94 8.62
N GLU A 100 17.90 2.85 8.09
CA GLU A 100 17.31 1.51 8.15
C GLU A 100 17.06 1.09 9.61
N ALA A 101 18.05 1.26 10.50
CA ALA A 101 17.91 0.96 11.92
C ALA A 101 16.81 1.78 12.60
N ARG A 102 16.66 3.07 12.26
CA ARG A 102 15.59 3.93 12.77
C ARG A 102 14.22 3.42 12.34
N MET A 103 14.08 3.01 11.07
CA MET A 103 12.83 2.48 10.54
C MET A 103 12.47 1.13 11.16
N GLU A 104 13.45 0.26 11.37
CA GLU A 104 13.25 -0.99 12.11
C GLU A 104 12.82 -0.77 13.56
N ALA A 105 13.44 0.18 14.25
CA ALA A 105 13.05 0.54 15.62
C ALA A 105 11.63 1.07 15.67
N LYS A 106 11.23 1.93 14.72
CA LYS A 106 9.87 2.44 14.60
C LYS A 106 8.84 1.34 14.36
N ALA A 107 9.19 0.30 13.60
CA ALA A 107 8.27 -0.81 13.33
C ALA A 107 8.03 -1.73 14.54
N LYS A 108 8.86 -1.63 15.59
CA LYS A 108 8.77 -2.45 16.82
C LYS A 108 8.05 -1.76 17.98
N GLY A 109 7.83 -0.44 17.89
CA GLY A 109 7.13 0.36 18.90
C GLY A 109 5.69 0.65 18.49
#